data_AF-A0A6P2WM02-F1
#
_entry.id   AF-A0A6P2WM02-F1
#
_cell.length_a   1.000
_cell.length_b   1.000
_cell.length_c   1.000
_cell.angle_alpha   90.00
_cell.angle_beta   90.00
_cell.angle_gamma   90.00
#
_symmetry.space_group_name_H-M   'P 1'
#
loop_
_entity.id
_entity.type
_entity.pdbx_description
1 polymer ?
#
loop_
_entity_poly.entity_id
_entity_poly.type
_entity_poly.pdbx_seq_one_letter_code
_entity_poly.pdbx_strand_id
1 'polypeptide(L)' 'MKIDPTNRVAIVTGACTGLGREPALLLARPEAKVVINDRPPKPTFQCTSSNTGA' A
#
# COMPACT_ATOMS: atom_id res chain seq x y z
N MET A 1 -0.17 -8.14 -19.93
CA MET A 1 -0.40 -6.69 -19.77
C MET A 1 0.52 -6.19 -18.65
N LYS A 2 1.25 -5.09 -18.83
CA LYS A 2 2.21 -4.55 -17.84
C LYS A 2 1.71 -3.22 -17.33
N ILE A 3 1.67 -3.06 -16.00
CA ILE A 3 1.36 -1.79 -15.33
C ILE A 3 2.67 -1.13 -14.88
N ASP A 4 2.77 0.17 -15.15
CA ASP A 4 3.87 1.02 -14.76
C ASP A 4 3.36 2.15 -13.83
N PRO A 5 3.67 2.09 -12.51
CA PRO A 5 3.19 3.06 -11.52
C PRO A 5 4.13 4.26 -11.30
N THR A 6 5.21 4.41 -12.07
CA THR A 6 6.14 5.55 -11.92
C THR A 6 5.41 6.90 -12.02
N ASN A 7 5.72 7.83 -11.11
CA ASN A 7 5.06 9.15 -10.99
C ASN A 7 3.54 9.09 -10.81
N ARG A 8 3.00 7.96 -10.34
CA ARG A 8 1.59 7.82 -10.00
C ARG A 8 1.37 7.63 -8.51
N VAL A 9 0.15 7.96 -8.10
CA VAL A 9 -0.35 7.68 -6.76
C VAL A 9 -1.34 6.53 -6.84
N ALA A 10 -1.07 5.45 -6.13
CA ALA A 10 -1.98 4.34 -5.98
C ALA A 10 -2.69 4.42 -4.62
N ILE A 11 -4.02 4.39 -4.62
CA ILE A 11 -4.84 4.32 -3.41
C ILE A 11 -5.31 2.89 -3.24
N VAL A 12 -5.02 2.28 -2.09
CA VAL A 12 -5.42 0.91 -1.79
C VAL A 12 -6.25 0.88 -0.51
N THR A 13 -7.46 0.32 -0.61
CA THR A 13 -8.36 0.12 0.53
C THR A 13 -8.24 -1.32 1.04
N GLY A 14 -8.26 -1.53 2.35
CA GLY A 14 -8.19 -2.90 2.90
C GLY A 14 -6.81 -3.56 2.78
N ALA A 15 -5.74 -2.75 2.76
CA ALA A 15 -4.35 -3.21 2.58
C ALA A 15 -3.59 -3.51 3.88
N CYS A 16 -4.23 -3.43 5.05
CA CYS A 16 -3.66 -3.87 6.31
C CYS A 16 -3.30 -5.36 6.30
N THR A 17 -4.18 -6.20 5.75
CA THR A 17 -4.09 -7.66 5.77
C THR A 17 -4.67 -8.27 4.50
N GLY A 18 -4.43 -9.56 4.29
CA GLY A 18 -5.09 -10.34 3.24
C GLY A 18 -4.81 -9.80 1.84
N LEU A 19 -5.81 -9.91 0.96
CA LEU A 19 -5.67 -9.67 -0.48
C LEU A 19 -5.27 -8.23 -0.85
N GLY A 20 -5.48 -7.24 0.01
CA GLY A 20 -5.08 -5.86 -0.26
C GLY A 20 -3.58 -5.61 -0.07
N ARG A 21 -2.88 -6.45 0.71
CA ARG A 21 -1.47 -6.24 1.07
C ARG A 21 -0.51 -6.54 -0.08
N GLU A 22 -0.65 -7.69 -0.73
CA GLU A 22 0.14 -8.08 -1.90
C GLU A 22 0.15 -7.00 -3.02
N PRO A 23 -1.01 -6.50 -3.49
CA PRO A 23 -1.04 -5.49 -4.54
C PRO A 23 -0.52 -4.14 -4.06
N ALA A 24 -0.72 -3.76 -2.80
CA ALA A 24 -0.12 -2.54 -2.25
C ALA A 24 1.41 -2.59 -2.27
N LEU A 25 2.00 -3.73 -1.90
CA LEU A 25 3.45 -3.95 -1.95
C LEU A 25 3.97 -3.98 -3.39
N LEU A 26 3.24 -4.62 -4.31
CA LEU A 26 3.63 -4.66 -5.72
C LEU A 26 3.64 -3.27 -6.38
N LEU A 27 2.75 -2.38 -5.94
CA LEU A 27 2.64 -1.00 -6.40
C LEU A 27 3.64 -0.07 -5.70
N ALA A 28 4.18 -0.44 -4.54
CA ALA A 28 5.18 0.31 -3.79
C ALA A 28 6.59 0.17 -4.37
N ARG A 29 6.74 0.49 -5.66
CA ARG A 29 8.03 0.54 -6.36
C ARG A 29 8.72 1.89 -6.12
N PRO A 30 10.05 1.97 -6.31
CA PRO A 30 10.74 3.26 -6.41
C PRO A 30 10.02 4.17 -7.40
N GLU A 31 9.88 5.46 -7.06
CA GLU A 31 9.14 6.49 -7.84
C GLU A 31 7.59 6.40 -7.84
N ALA A 32 7.00 5.42 -7.15
CA ALA A 32 5.54 5.31 -6.98
C ALA A 32 5.13 5.62 -5.53
N LYS A 33 4.03 6.36 -5.36
CA LYS A 33 3.48 6.66 -4.03
C LYS A 33 2.25 5.80 -3.78
N VAL A 34 2.20 5.12 -2.63
CA VAL A 34 1.06 4.29 -2.24
C VAL A 34 0.41 4.87 -0.99
N VAL A 35 -0.89 5.15 -1.06
CA VAL A 35 -1.71 5.56 0.07
C VAL A 35 -2.60 4.39 0.47
N ILE A 36 -2.48 3.98 1.72
CA ILE A 36 -3.31 2.91 2.29
C ILE A 36 -4.37 3.54 3.17
N ASN A 37 -5.64 3.24 2.89
CA ASN A 37 -6.74 3.56 3.77
C ASN A 37 -7.39 2.26 4.25
N ASP A 38 -7.19 1.95 5.52
CA ASP A 38 -7.82 0.80 6.16
C ASP A 38 -8.55 1.23 7.41
N ARG A 39 -9.48 0.40 7.85
CA ARG A 39 -10.11 0.59 9.15
C ARG A 39 -9.05 0.34 10.23
N PRO A 40 -9.13 1.05 11.37
CA PRO A 40 -8.24 0.77 12.49
C PRO A 40 -8.36 -0.71 12.82
N PRO A 41 -7.22 -1.42 12.87
CA PRO A 41 -7.26 -2.83 13.10
C PRO A 41 -7.80 -3.09 14.49
N LYS A 42 -8.52 -4.20 14.62
CA LYS A 42 -8.74 -4.83 15.93
C LYS A 42 -7.35 -4.99 16.57
N PRO A 43 -7.19 -4.93 17.91
CA PRO A 43 -5.89 -4.79 18.60
C PRO A 43 -4.82 -5.86 18.26
N THR A 44 -5.16 -6.86 17.45
CA THR A 44 -4.32 -7.93 16.97
C THR A 44 -3.39 -7.60 15.78
N PHE A 45 -3.62 -6.56 14.94
CA PHE A 45 -2.78 -6.34 13.74
C PHE A 45 -2.62 -4.86 13.34
N GLN A 46 -1.69 -4.11 13.95
CA GLN A 46 -1.44 -2.70 13.58
C GLN A 46 -0.73 -2.56 12.23
N CYS A 47 -1.26 -1.70 11.37
CA CYS A 47 -0.68 -1.36 10.09
C CYS A 47 0.09 -0.06 10.29
N THR A 48 1.41 -0.16 10.49
CA THR A 48 2.26 1.01 10.56
C THR A 48 2.49 1.52 9.14
N SER A 49 2.15 2.78 8.87
CA SER A 49 2.44 3.43 7.60
C SER A 49 3.96 3.62 7.48
N SER A 50 4.64 2.76 6.73
CA SER A 50 6.05 2.96 6.37
C SER A 50 6.13 3.64 5.01
N ASN A 51 6.21 4.96 5.05
CA ASN A 51 6.57 5.76 3.89
C ASN A 51 8.08 5.96 3.98
N THR A 52 8.88 4.94 3.67
CA THR A 52 10.33 5.14 3.58
C THR A 52 10.58 5.90 2.28
N GLY A 53 10.46 7.23 2.36
CA GLY A 53 10.91 8.14 1.33
C GLY A 53 12.43 8.05 1.26
N ALA A 54 12.91 7.40 0.22
CA ALA A 54 14.12 7.81 -0.49
C ALA A 54 13.67 8.60 -1.71
#